data_AF-A0A957KHK9-F1
#
_entry.id   AF-A0A957KHK9-F1
#
_cell.length_a   1.000
_cell.length_b   1.000
_cell.length_c   1.000
_cell.angle_alpha   90.00
_cell.angle_beta   90.00
_cell.angle_gamma   90.00
#
_symmetry.space_group_name_H-M   'P 1'
#
loop_
_entity.id
_entity.type
_entity.pdbx_description
1 polymer ?
#
loop_
_entity_poly.entity_id
_entity_poly.type
_entity_poly.pdbx_seq_one_letter_code
_entity_poly.pdbx_strand_id
1 'polypeptide(L)'
;MTMKNDHQQIGELLLAAYESGALWGASNAAWPLPAGVERGDEAHLAFLTLVYAISGGREPAQLWAAARATFAADPELFAPHFIAYAKGRELAGRLTAHKMARKTVSDSTAWQRTGQALVMRAGGSVRQLLENFGFDGAALLDMLQANKATFPILSGEQTAPRWLYGLAHEGAQPLTGVDRLPVPLAPAGTAALANLGLNADAVSATAFNAVAALTHHGCRQHRPDTPTCPAAPECPVASFCRYGTI
;
A
#
# COMPACT_ATOMS: atom_id res chain seq x y z
N MET A 1 -29.44 9.12 -18.00
CA MET A 1 -28.22 9.94 -17.83
C MET A 1 -27.81 10.07 -16.35
N THR A 2 -28.58 9.52 -15.40
CA THR A 2 -28.44 9.69 -13.94
C THR A 2 -27.40 8.76 -13.29
N MET A 3 -27.37 7.47 -13.61
CA MET A 3 -26.46 6.48 -12.95
C MET A 3 -24.96 6.78 -13.05
N LYS A 4 -24.51 7.35 -14.16
CA LYS A 4 -23.08 7.65 -14.36
C LYS A 4 -22.61 8.78 -13.43
N ASN A 5 -23.53 9.68 -13.08
CA ASN A 5 -23.29 10.77 -12.14
C ASN A 5 -23.20 10.23 -10.71
N ASP A 6 -24.06 9.28 -10.36
CA ASP A 6 -24.09 8.65 -9.03
C ASP A 6 -22.79 7.88 -8.74
N HIS A 7 -22.25 7.14 -9.71
CA HIS A 7 -21.00 6.38 -9.50
C HIS A 7 -19.80 7.28 -9.23
N GLN A 8 -19.68 8.38 -9.99
CA GLN A 8 -18.61 9.35 -9.79
C GLN A 8 -18.76 10.04 -8.44
N GLN A 9 -19.99 10.44 -8.09
CA GLN A 9 -20.30 11.07 -6.81
C GLN A 9 -19.98 10.15 -5.62
N ILE A 10 -20.31 8.86 -5.69
CA ILE A 10 -19.95 7.89 -4.65
C ILE A 10 -18.43 7.83 -4.47
N GLY A 11 -17.67 7.78 -5.57
CA GLY A 11 -16.21 7.75 -5.54
C GLY A 11 -15.61 9.01 -4.90
N GLU A 12 -16.08 10.19 -5.30
CA GLU A 12 -15.64 11.48 -4.77
C GLU A 12 -15.97 11.63 -3.28
N LEU A 13 -17.19 11.27 -2.87
CA LEU A 13 -17.61 11.30 -1.46
C LEU A 13 -16.78 10.35 -0.61
N LEU A 14 -16.54 9.13 -1.08
CA LEU A 14 -15.76 8.15 -0.34
C LEU A 14 -14.31 8.60 -0.16
N LEU A 15 -13.71 9.16 -1.22
CA LEU A 15 -12.34 9.67 -1.16
C LEU A 15 -12.25 10.88 -0.22
N ALA A 16 -13.14 11.86 -0.35
CA ALA A 16 -13.18 13.03 0.52
C ALA A 16 -13.41 12.65 2.00
N ALA A 17 -14.27 11.66 2.26
CA ALA A 17 -14.49 11.15 3.60
C ALA A 17 -13.26 10.45 4.18
N TYR A 18 -12.49 9.74 3.35
CA TYR A 18 -11.24 9.12 3.77
C TYR A 18 -10.15 10.17 4.05
N GLU A 19 -10.00 11.17 3.19
CA GLU A 19 -9.01 12.24 3.35
C GLU A 19 -9.26 13.12 4.57
N SER A 20 -10.53 13.42 4.86
CA SER A 20 -10.93 14.20 6.05
C SER A 20 -10.96 13.37 7.35
N GLY A 21 -10.81 12.04 7.27
CA GLY A 21 -10.98 11.14 8.41
C GLY A 21 -12.44 10.94 8.83
N ALA A 22 -13.41 11.41 8.06
CA ALA A 22 -14.83 11.16 8.30
C ALA A 22 -15.24 9.68 8.15
N LEU A 23 -14.37 8.85 7.55
CA LEU A 23 -14.55 7.40 7.44
C LEU A 23 -14.09 6.67 8.72
N TRP A 24 -14.75 6.95 9.84
CA TRP A 24 -14.44 6.41 11.19
C TRP A 24 -13.01 6.71 11.68
N GLY A 25 -12.48 7.89 11.37
CA GLY A 25 -11.12 8.30 11.72
C GLY A 25 -10.05 7.65 10.83
N ALA A 26 -10.42 6.76 9.92
CA ALA A 26 -9.49 6.17 8.96
C ALA A 26 -9.14 7.21 7.89
N SER A 27 -7.85 7.45 7.73
CA SER A 27 -7.25 8.33 6.72
C SER A 27 -5.87 7.80 6.36
N ASN A 28 -5.18 8.44 5.41
CA ASN A 28 -3.75 8.19 5.25
C ASN A 28 -3.08 8.65 6.54
N ALA A 29 -2.61 7.71 7.36
CA ALA A 29 -1.83 8.06 8.52
C ALA A 29 -0.64 8.89 8.04
N ALA A 30 -0.41 10.05 8.66
CA ALA A 30 0.85 10.75 8.50
C ALA A 30 1.92 9.79 9.04
N TRP A 31 2.59 9.06 8.16
CA TRP A 31 3.65 8.15 8.56
C TRP A 31 4.85 9.02 8.90
N PRO A 32 5.19 9.19 10.20
CA PRO A 32 6.34 10.00 10.54
C PRO A 32 7.58 9.38 9.91
N LEU A 33 8.47 10.19 9.39
CA LEU A 33 9.73 9.69 8.85
C LEU A 33 10.62 9.17 10.00
N PRO A 34 11.53 8.22 9.75
CA PRO A 34 12.61 7.96 10.68
C PRO A 34 13.40 9.26 10.97
N ALA A 35 13.96 9.38 12.18
CA ALA A 35 14.73 10.56 12.53
C ALA A 35 15.94 10.73 11.60
N GLY A 36 16.15 11.96 11.11
CA GLY A 36 17.26 12.28 10.21
C GLY A 36 17.05 11.86 8.74
N VAL A 37 15.86 11.37 8.38
CA VAL A 37 15.50 11.07 6.99
C VAL A 37 14.69 12.22 6.41
N GLU A 38 15.09 12.73 5.25
CA GLU A 38 14.36 13.77 4.55
C GLU A 38 13.34 13.18 3.58
N ARG A 39 12.19 13.85 3.45
CA ARG A 39 11.13 13.35 2.57
C ARG A 39 11.62 13.33 1.13
N GLY A 40 11.75 12.12 0.61
CA GLY A 40 12.03 11.87 -0.80
C GLY A 40 13.51 11.78 -1.11
N ASP A 41 14.39 11.86 -0.11
CA ASP A 41 15.79 11.47 -0.27
C ASP A 41 15.93 9.96 -0.51
N GLU A 42 17.12 9.51 -0.91
CA GLU A 42 17.34 8.09 -1.22
C GLU A 42 17.11 7.16 -0.01
N ALA A 43 17.43 7.61 1.21
CA ALA A 43 17.19 6.83 2.42
C ALA A 43 15.69 6.60 2.66
N HIS A 44 14.87 7.62 2.40
CA HIS A 44 13.42 7.55 2.47
C HIS A 44 12.87 6.60 1.41
N LEU A 45 13.35 6.71 0.16
CA LEU A 45 12.86 5.84 -0.93
C LEU A 45 13.23 4.38 -0.68
N ALA A 46 14.44 4.10 -0.19
CA ALA A 46 14.86 2.76 0.22
C ALA A 46 14.02 2.25 1.40
N PHE A 47 13.76 3.09 2.41
CA PHE A 47 12.89 2.78 3.53
C PHE A 47 11.49 2.37 3.07
N LEU A 48 10.82 3.20 2.27
CA LEU A 48 9.49 2.88 1.70
C LEU A 48 9.54 1.56 0.94
N THR A 49 10.47 1.43 0.01
CA THR A 49 10.57 0.27 -0.90
C THR A 49 10.72 -1.04 -0.14
N LEU A 50 11.60 -1.09 0.84
CA LEU A 50 11.84 -2.31 1.60
C LEU A 50 10.68 -2.65 2.53
N VAL A 51 10.04 -1.66 3.15
CA VAL A 51 8.83 -1.90 3.96
C VAL A 51 7.69 -2.48 3.12
N TYR A 52 7.45 -1.94 1.92
CA TYR A 52 6.48 -2.50 0.98
C TYR A 52 6.86 -3.92 0.52
N ALA A 53 8.15 -4.24 0.42
CA ALA A 53 8.63 -5.57 0.01
C ALA A 53 8.30 -6.71 1.00
N ILE A 54 7.77 -6.38 2.19
CA ILE A 54 7.30 -7.37 3.18
C ILE A 54 5.91 -7.02 3.74
N SER A 55 5.18 -6.10 3.09
CA SER A 55 3.88 -5.66 3.59
C SER A 55 2.75 -6.67 3.36
N GLY A 56 3.00 -7.74 2.59
CA GLY A 56 2.01 -8.76 2.24
C GLY A 56 1.34 -9.40 3.46
N GLY A 57 0.10 -9.00 3.74
CA GLY A 57 -0.73 -9.56 4.82
C GLY A 57 -0.38 -9.08 6.24
N ARG A 58 0.38 -7.99 6.39
CA ARG A 58 0.67 -7.38 7.70
C ARG A 58 -0.31 -6.26 8.03
N GLU A 59 -0.53 -6.06 9.33
CA GLU A 59 -1.20 -4.86 9.83
C GLU A 59 -0.27 -3.65 9.57
N PRO A 60 -0.71 -2.64 8.79
CA PRO A 60 0.15 -1.54 8.39
C PRO A 60 0.77 -0.78 9.57
N ALA A 61 0.00 -0.40 10.59
CA ALA A 61 0.49 0.44 11.68
C ALA A 61 1.64 -0.22 12.45
N GLN A 62 1.51 -1.50 12.78
CA GLN A 62 2.55 -2.30 13.44
C GLN A 62 3.79 -2.47 12.58
N LEU A 63 3.64 -2.73 11.27
CA LEU A 63 4.77 -2.87 10.35
C LEU A 63 5.55 -1.56 10.26
N TRP A 64 4.87 -0.44 10.00
CA TRP A 64 5.52 0.86 9.85
C TRP A 64 6.16 1.34 11.15
N ALA A 65 5.53 1.08 12.30
CA ALA A 65 6.13 1.37 13.61
C ALA A 65 7.41 0.56 13.86
N ALA A 66 7.37 -0.75 13.58
CA ALA A 66 8.56 -1.60 13.68
C ALA A 66 9.66 -1.14 12.72
N ALA A 67 9.31 -0.78 11.48
CA ALA A 67 10.27 -0.30 10.50
C ALA A 67 11.00 0.96 10.95
N ARG A 68 10.29 1.96 11.51
CA ARG A 68 10.94 3.18 12.03
C ARG A 68 11.86 2.90 13.21
N ALA A 69 11.40 2.07 14.15
CA ALA A 69 12.22 1.64 15.29
C ALA A 69 13.47 0.88 14.81
N THR A 70 13.33 0.06 13.76
CA THR A 70 14.45 -0.64 13.13
C THR A 70 15.40 0.33 12.47
N PHE A 71 14.92 1.29 11.67
CA PHE A 71 15.77 2.25 10.99
C PHE A 71 16.60 3.06 11.98
N ALA A 72 16.02 3.46 13.11
CA ALA A 72 16.74 4.19 14.16
C ALA A 72 17.81 3.35 14.87
N ALA A 73 17.57 2.05 15.07
CA ALA A 73 18.48 1.15 15.78
C ALA A 73 19.51 0.47 14.86
N ASP A 74 19.14 0.23 13.61
CA ASP A 74 19.86 -0.56 12.63
C ASP A 74 19.55 -0.08 11.19
N PRO A 75 20.09 1.08 10.78
CA PRO A 75 19.82 1.66 9.46
C PRO A 75 20.43 0.87 8.30
N GLU A 76 21.44 0.03 8.54
CA GLU A 76 22.05 -0.82 7.50
C GLU A 76 21.05 -1.80 6.88
N LEU A 77 20.04 -2.24 7.66
CA LEU A 77 18.96 -3.09 7.15
C LEU A 77 18.13 -2.40 6.06
N PHE A 78 18.28 -1.09 5.87
CA PHE A 78 17.62 -0.33 4.82
C PHE A 78 18.56 0.10 3.70
N ALA A 79 19.82 -0.32 3.72
CA ALA A 79 20.79 -0.03 2.66
C ALA A 79 20.80 -1.17 1.62
N PRO A 80 20.37 -0.95 0.36
CA PRO A 80 20.23 -2.01 -0.65
C PRO A 80 21.51 -2.82 -0.89
N HIS A 81 22.67 -2.16 -0.89
CA HIS A 81 23.96 -2.84 -1.01
C HIS A 81 24.24 -3.79 0.16
N PHE A 82 24.01 -3.35 1.39
CA PHE A 82 24.23 -4.19 2.56
C PHE A 82 23.36 -5.46 2.49
N ILE A 83 22.05 -5.29 2.31
CA ILE A 83 21.11 -6.41 2.32
C ILE A 83 21.26 -7.33 1.10
N ALA A 84 21.73 -6.82 -0.04
CA ALA A 84 21.94 -7.62 -1.24
C ALA A 84 22.97 -8.74 -1.01
N TYR A 85 24.00 -8.46 -0.22
CA TYR A 85 25.14 -9.34 0.04
C TYR A 85 25.17 -9.92 1.46
N ALA A 86 24.23 -9.54 2.33
CA ALA A 86 24.13 -10.07 3.68
C ALA A 86 23.95 -11.60 3.70
N LYS A 87 24.53 -12.28 4.69
CA LYS A 87 24.33 -13.72 4.87
C LYS A 87 22.89 -13.99 5.32
N GLY A 88 22.18 -14.88 4.63
CA GLY A 88 20.74 -15.10 4.88
C GLY A 88 20.36 -15.39 6.34
N ARG A 89 21.16 -16.18 7.07
CA ARG A 89 20.92 -16.47 8.50
C ARG A 89 21.08 -15.23 9.39
N GLU A 90 22.08 -14.41 9.11
CA GLU A 90 22.35 -13.18 9.86
C GLU A 90 21.26 -12.14 9.61
N LEU A 91 20.91 -11.91 8.35
CA LEU A 91 19.83 -11.01 7.96
C LEU A 91 18.50 -11.43 8.61
N ALA A 92 18.18 -12.72 8.56
CA ALA A 92 16.97 -13.25 9.17
C ALA A 92 16.94 -13.07 10.70
N GLY A 93 18.09 -13.24 11.35
CA GLY A 93 18.23 -12.99 12.78
C GLY A 93 17.95 -11.52 13.12
N ARG A 94 18.60 -10.59 12.42
CA ARG A 94 18.41 -9.14 12.63
C ARG A 94 16.97 -8.69 12.38
N LEU A 95 16.39 -9.07 11.24
CA LEU A 95 14.99 -8.73 10.92
C LEU A 95 14.00 -9.32 11.94
N THR A 96 14.25 -10.52 12.47
CA THR A 96 13.41 -11.12 13.51
C THR A 96 13.56 -10.37 14.85
N ALA A 97 14.79 -10.01 15.24
CA ALA A 97 15.04 -9.26 16.47
C ALA A 97 14.29 -7.91 16.50
N HIS A 98 14.18 -7.27 15.33
CA HIS A 98 13.44 -6.01 15.19
C HIS A 98 11.95 -6.16 14.86
N LYS A 99 11.39 -7.39 14.89
CA LYS A 99 9.98 -7.67 14.55
C LYS A 99 9.60 -7.26 13.11
N MET A 100 10.61 -7.19 12.23
CA MET A 100 10.46 -6.94 10.80
C MET A 100 10.13 -8.21 10.03
N ALA A 101 10.56 -9.38 10.48
CA ALA A 101 10.14 -10.66 9.88
C ALA A 101 9.10 -11.36 10.77
N ARG A 102 7.89 -11.61 10.25
CA ARG A 102 6.90 -12.51 10.88
C ARG A 102 7.09 -13.94 10.37
N LYS A 103 7.38 -14.08 9.08
CA LYS A 103 7.77 -15.33 8.44
C LYS A 103 9.26 -15.26 8.17
N THR A 104 10.06 -15.58 9.18
CA THR A 104 11.52 -15.38 9.20
C THR A 104 12.21 -15.71 7.88
N VAL A 105 11.92 -16.88 7.29
CA VAL A 105 12.57 -17.28 6.03
C VAL A 105 12.06 -16.46 4.83
N SER A 106 10.75 -16.38 4.62
CA SER A 106 10.20 -15.75 3.41
C SER A 106 10.38 -14.23 3.41
N ASP A 107 10.18 -13.58 4.55
CA ASP A 107 10.28 -12.12 4.65
C ASP A 107 11.74 -11.68 4.43
N SER A 108 12.70 -12.39 5.06
CA SER A 108 14.12 -12.09 4.89
C SER A 108 14.61 -12.38 3.47
N THR A 109 14.08 -13.44 2.84
CA THR A 109 14.36 -13.73 1.43
C THR A 109 13.81 -12.63 0.52
N ALA A 110 12.58 -12.16 0.75
CA ALA A 110 11.99 -11.07 -0.03
C ALA A 110 12.77 -9.76 0.15
N TRP A 111 13.18 -9.45 1.38
CA TRP A 111 14.00 -8.29 1.72
C TRP A 111 15.34 -8.33 0.96
N GLN A 112 16.09 -9.43 1.07
CA GLN A 112 17.36 -9.62 0.36
C GLN A 112 17.22 -9.55 -1.15
N ARG A 113 16.24 -10.26 -1.73
CA ARG A 113 16.03 -10.26 -3.20
C ARG A 113 15.70 -8.88 -3.73
N THR A 114 14.92 -8.11 -2.99
CA THR A 114 14.62 -6.71 -3.35
C THR A 114 15.89 -5.88 -3.35
N GLY A 115 16.76 -6.03 -2.34
CA GLY A 115 18.08 -5.39 -2.33
C GLY A 115 18.96 -5.78 -3.52
N GLN A 116 19.04 -7.08 -3.83
CA GLN A 116 19.78 -7.58 -4.99
C GLN A 116 19.24 -7.00 -6.30
N ALA A 117 17.92 -6.93 -6.45
CA ALA A 117 17.28 -6.36 -7.63
C ALA A 117 17.59 -4.86 -7.78
N LEU A 118 17.56 -4.10 -6.70
CA LEU A 118 17.93 -2.68 -6.69
C LEU A 118 19.41 -2.48 -7.07
N VAL A 119 20.32 -3.27 -6.51
CA VAL A 119 21.74 -3.20 -6.86
C VAL A 119 21.96 -3.53 -8.33
N MET A 120 21.40 -4.65 -8.82
CA MET A 120 21.60 -5.09 -10.19
C MET A 120 21.01 -4.15 -11.24
N ARG A 121 19.86 -3.51 -10.96
CA ARG A 121 19.13 -2.72 -11.96
C ARG A 121 19.41 -1.23 -11.89
N ALA A 122 19.87 -0.75 -10.74
CA ALA A 122 19.93 0.68 -10.45
C ALA A 122 21.06 1.06 -9.48
N GLY A 123 22.08 0.20 -9.33
CA GLY A 123 23.22 0.48 -8.45
C GLY A 123 22.81 0.73 -7.00
N GLY A 124 21.70 0.14 -6.56
CA GLY A 124 21.20 0.26 -5.20
C GLY A 124 20.38 1.52 -4.94
N SER A 125 20.13 2.37 -5.95
CA SER A 125 19.27 3.54 -5.83
C SER A 125 17.86 3.26 -6.36
N VAL A 126 16.87 3.54 -5.52
CA VAL A 126 15.46 3.54 -5.92
C VAL A 126 15.20 4.69 -6.88
N ARG A 127 15.79 5.89 -6.67
CA ARG A 127 15.64 7.01 -7.61
C ARG A 127 16.12 6.63 -9.00
N GLN A 128 17.32 6.06 -9.12
CA GLN A 128 17.87 5.61 -10.39
C GLN A 128 16.97 4.56 -11.05
N LEU A 129 16.36 3.67 -10.26
CA LEU A 129 15.36 2.73 -10.79
C LEU A 129 14.18 3.47 -11.40
N LEU A 130 13.65 4.52 -10.76
CA LEU A 130 12.56 5.32 -11.32
C LEU A 130 12.98 6.06 -12.60
N GLU A 131 14.16 6.67 -12.59
CA GLU A 131 14.73 7.40 -13.73
C GLU A 131 14.94 6.51 -14.96
N ASN A 132 15.38 5.26 -14.76
CA ASN A 132 15.57 4.28 -15.83
C ASN A 132 14.27 3.97 -16.60
N PHE A 133 13.12 4.26 -16.01
CA PHE A 133 11.79 4.09 -16.61
C PHE A 133 11.10 5.44 -16.84
N GLY A 134 11.84 6.55 -16.81
CA GLY A 134 11.31 7.88 -17.08
C GLY A 134 10.23 8.34 -16.11
N PHE A 135 10.22 7.82 -14.88
CA PHE A 135 9.15 8.03 -13.90
C PHE A 135 7.75 7.62 -14.40
N ASP A 136 7.66 6.71 -15.37
CA ASP A 136 6.38 6.21 -15.88
C ASP A 136 5.85 5.07 -14.99
N GLY A 137 4.71 5.30 -14.34
CA GLY A 137 4.11 4.34 -13.43
C GLY A 137 3.64 3.05 -14.10
N ALA A 138 3.19 3.09 -15.36
CA ALA A 138 2.75 1.90 -16.09
C ALA A 138 3.96 1.05 -16.50
N ALA A 139 5.01 1.67 -17.03
CA ALA A 139 6.25 0.99 -17.40
C ALA A 139 6.93 0.33 -16.19
N LEU A 140 6.93 1.00 -15.03
CA LEU A 140 7.44 0.43 -13.78
C LEU A 140 6.59 -0.73 -13.29
N LEU A 141 5.25 -0.62 -13.37
CA LEU A 141 4.34 -1.70 -13.00
C LEU A 141 4.59 -2.95 -13.86
N ASP A 142 4.67 -2.79 -15.17
CA ASP A 142 4.96 -3.87 -16.11
C ASP A 142 6.31 -4.53 -15.81
N MET A 143 7.34 -3.71 -15.54
CA MET A 143 8.65 -4.21 -15.15
C MET A 143 8.57 -5.04 -13.88
N LEU A 144 7.92 -4.56 -12.83
CA LEU A 144 7.79 -5.32 -11.58
C LEU A 144 7.08 -6.66 -11.81
N GLN A 145 5.95 -6.64 -12.52
CA GLN A 145 5.11 -7.82 -12.75
C GLN A 145 5.78 -8.86 -13.64
N ALA A 146 6.65 -8.45 -14.57
CA ALA A 146 7.48 -9.34 -15.36
C ALA A 146 8.64 -9.96 -14.55
N ASN A 147 9.02 -9.38 -13.41
CA ASN A 147 10.22 -9.72 -12.66
C ASN A 147 9.93 -10.27 -11.25
N LYS A 148 8.94 -11.17 -11.15
CA LYS A 148 8.47 -11.76 -9.88
C LYS A 148 9.55 -12.47 -9.08
N ALA A 149 10.51 -13.11 -9.75
CA ALA A 149 11.58 -13.83 -9.07
C ALA A 149 12.50 -12.87 -8.26
N THR A 150 12.75 -11.67 -8.79
CA THR A 150 13.64 -10.66 -8.19
C THR A 150 12.88 -9.69 -7.28
N PHE A 151 11.58 -9.47 -7.51
CA PHE A 151 10.70 -8.61 -6.71
C PHE A 151 9.52 -9.39 -6.12
N PRO A 152 9.72 -10.43 -5.30
CA PRO A 152 8.68 -11.42 -4.97
C PRO A 152 7.37 -10.87 -4.41
N ILE A 153 7.43 -9.84 -3.56
CA ILE A 153 6.25 -9.19 -2.98
C ILE A 153 5.91 -7.90 -3.73
N LEU A 154 6.93 -7.13 -4.11
CA LEU A 154 6.74 -5.87 -4.85
C LEU A 154 6.16 -6.07 -6.25
N SER A 155 6.27 -7.25 -6.86
CA SER A 155 5.61 -7.59 -8.13
C SER A 155 4.14 -7.98 -7.99
N GLY A 156 3.60 -8.03 -6.77
CA GLY A 156 2.23 -8.44 -6.52
C GLY A 156 1.21 -7.43 -7.08
N GLU A 157 0.08 -7.92 -7.57
CA GLU A 157 -0.93 -7.11 -8.26
C GLU A 157 -1.52 -5.99 -7.37
N GLN A 158 -1.56 -6.19 -6.05
CA GLN A 158 -1.94 -5.14 -5.10
C GLN A 158 -0.75 -4.30 -4.62
N THR A 159 0.39 -4.94 -4.33
CA THR A 159 1.54 -4.27 -3.71
C THR A 159 2.24 -3.32 -4.68
N ALA A 160 2.44 -3.74 -5.94
CA ALA A 160 3.14 -2.96 -6.96
C ALA A 160 2.53 -1.57 -7.18
N PRO A 161 1.22 -1.44 -7.53
CA PRO A 161 0.61 -0.13 -7.75
C PRO A 161 0.57 0.71 -6.47
N ARG A 162 0.39 0.07 -5.30
CA ARG A 162 0.42 0.78 -4.00
C ARG A 162 1.80 1.31 -3.62
N TRP A 163 2.87 0.58 -3.96
CA TRP A 163 4.24 1.03 -3.75
C TRP A 163 4.54 2.24 -4.64
N LEU A 164 4.17 2.18 -5.92
CA LEU A 164 4.33 3.30 -6.86
C LEU A 164 3.56 4.54 -6.40
N TYR A 165 2.30 4.36 -5.98
CA TYR A 165 1.51 5.43 -5.37
C TYR A 165 2.20 6.02 -4.12
N GLY A 166 2.73 5.15 -3.25
CA GLY A 166 3.48 5.57 -2.06
C GLY A 166 4.74 6.36 -2.39
N LEU A 167 5.52 5.95 -3.40
CA LEU A 167 6.69 6.70 -3.83
C LEU A 167 6.33 8.07 -4.41
N ALA A 168 5.19 8.18 -5.10
CA ALA A 168 4.75 9.46 -5.66
C ALA A 168 4.32 10.45 -4.58
N HIS A 169 3.43 10.02 -3.69
CA HIS A 169 2.80 10.91 -2.70
C HIS A 169 3.59 11.02 -1.40
N GLU A 170 4.03 9.89 -0.83
CA GLU A 170 4.84 9.92 0.38
C GLU A 170 6.29 10.22 0.05
N GLY A 171 6.85 9.53 -0.94
CA GLY A 171 8.22 9.71 -1.40
C GLY A 171 8.43 11.01 -2.19
N ALA A 172 7.38 11.78 -2.48
CA ALA A 172 7.45 13.03 -3.26
C ALA A 172 8.18 12.86 -4.61
N GLN A 173 8.03 11.69 -5.25
CA GLN A 173 8.63 11.41 -6.55
C GLN A 173 7.70 11.81 -7.69
N PRO A 174 8.22 12.33 -8.82
CA PRO A 174 7.41 12.83 -9.93
C PRO A 174 6.87 11.71 -10.83
N LEU A 175 6.33 10.65 -10.23
CA LEU A 175 5.77 9.51 -10.97
C LEU A 175 4.48 9.88 -11.67
N THR A 176 4.38 9.52 -12.95
CA THR A 176 3.20 9.81 -13.77
C THR A 176 2.27 8.60 -13.83
N GLY A 177 0.96 8.84 -13.93
CA GLY A 177 -0.06 7.80 -14.13
C GLY A 177 -0.36 6.90 -12.92
N VAL A 178 0.38 7.02 -11.82
CA VAL A 178 0.26 6.13 -10.64
C VAL A 178 -1.10 6.17 -9.96
N ASP A 179 -1.76 7.33 -9.95
CA ASP A 179 -3.06 7.55 -9.31
C ASP A 179 -4.17 6.69 -9.90
N ARG A 180 -4.01 6.30 -11.17
CA ARG A 180 -4.96 5.54 -11.97
C ARG A 180 -4.61 4.06 -12.09
N LEU A 181 -3.47 3.63 -11.53
CA LEU A 181 -3.08 2.24 -11.61
C LEU A 181 -4.14 1.36 -10.92
N PRO A 182 -4.55 0.24 -11.54
CA PRO A 182 -5.56 -0.63 -10.98
C PRO A 182 -4.98 -1.40 -9.79
N VAL A 183 -5.73 -1.45 -8.70
CA VAL A 183 -5.44 -2.24 -7.52
C VAL A 183 -6.59 -3.21 -7.32
N PRO A 184 -6.38 -4.53 -7.52
CA PRO A 184 -7.42 -5.53 -7.32
C PRO A 184 -7.96 -5.49 -5.89
N LEU A 185 -9.25 -5.73 -5.73
CA LEU A 185 -9.91 -5.81 -4.43
C LEU A 185 -9.98 -7.27 -3.95
N ALA A 186 -9.91 -7.44 -2.63
CA ALA A 186 -10.33 -8.69 -2.01
C ALA A 186 -11.87 -8.84 -2.10
N PRO A 187 -12.43 -10.05 -1.99
CA PRO A 187 -13.88 -10.28 -2.11
C PRO A 187 -14.75 -9.37 -1.21
N ALA A 188 -14.26 -9.06 0.00
CA ALA A 188 -14.95 -8.15 0.91
C ALA A 188 -15.04 -6.71 0.38
N GLY A 189 -14.02 -6.23 -0.33
CA GLY A 189 -14.02 -4.91 -0.98
C GLY A 189 -14.96 -4.88 -2.17
N THR A 190 -14.95 -5.92 -3.01
CA THR A 190 -15.92 -6.08 -4.11
C THR A 190 -17.36 -6.11 -3.58
N ALA A 191 -17.62 -6.83 -2.49
CA ALA A 191 -18.92 -6.88 -1.86
C ALA A 191 -19.34 -5.52 -1.27
N ALA A 192 -18.41 -4.76 -0.67
CA ALA A 192 -18.66 -3.42 -0.17
C ALA A 192 -19.09 -2.47 -1.29
N LEU A 193 -18.40 -2.50 -2.43
CA LEU A 193 -18.77 -1.71 -3.61
C LEU A 193 -20.12 -2.14 -4.20
N ALA A 194 -20.39 -3.46 -4.26
CA ALA A 194 -21.66 -3.97 -4.75
C ALA A 194 -22.86 -3.50 -3.89
N ASN A 195 -22.67 -3.29 -2.58
CA ASN A 195 -23.71 -2.70 -1.72
C ASN A 195 -24.06 -1.25 -2.08
N LEU A 196 -23.15 -0.55 -2.76
CA LEU A 196 -23.32 0.81 -3.29
C LEU A 196 -23.75 0.82 -4.78
N GLY A 197 -24.07 -0.34 -5.36
CA GLY A 197 -24.40 -0.48 -6.77
C GLY A 197 -23.18 -0.44 -7.71
N LEU A 198 -21.97 -0.48 -7.17
CA LEU A 198 -20.71 -0.45 -7.94
C LEU A 198 -20.18 -1.86 -8.15
N ASN A 199 -20.16 -2.33 -9.41
CA ASN A 199 -19.60 -3.62 -9.79
C ASN A 199 -18.15 -3.44 -10.27
N ALA A 200 -17.19 -3.61 -9.37
CA ALA A 200 -15.76 -3.50 -9.67
C ALA A 200 -14.93 -4.54 -8.92
N ASP A 201 -13.99 -5.17 -9.62
CA ASP A 201 -12.98 -6.10 -9.09
C ASP A 201 -11.65 -5.41 -8.79
N ALA A 202 -11.44 -4.19 -9.28
CA ALA A 202 -10.31 -3.34 -8.98
C ALA A 202 -10.74 -1.87 -8.84
N VAL A 203 -9.93 -1.09 -8.13
CA VAL A 203 -10.09 0.37 -8.01
C VAL A 203 -8.76 1.05 -8.29
N SER A 204 -8.78 2.36 -8.51
CA SER A 204 -7.54 3.12 -8.66
C SER A 204 -6.71 3.10 -7.36
N ALA A 205 -5.39 3.26 -7.46
CA ALA A 205 -4.52 3.32 -6.30
C ALA A 205 -4.94 4.40 -5.30
N THR A 206 -5.42 5.53 -5.80
CA THR A 206 -5.98 6.64 -5.00
C THR A 206 -7.19 6.19 -4.16
N ALA A 207 -8.12 5.45 -4.76
CA ALA A 207 -9.35 5.03 -4.09
C ALA A 207 -9.17 3.80 -3.18
N PHE A 208 -8.08 3.05 -3.34
CA PHE A 208 -7.89 1.75 -2.68
C PHE A 208 -8.03 1.84 -1.16
N ASN A 209 -7.34 2.79 -0.52
CA ASN A 209 -7.36 2.89 0.95
C ASN A 209 -8.74 3.32 1.47
N ALA A 210 -9.47 4.17 0.74
CA ALA A 210 -10.83 4.57 1.10
C ALA A 210 -11.79 3.37 1.05
N VAL A 211 -11.70 2.52 0.01
CA VAL A 211 -12.48 1.28 -0.08
C VAL A 211 -12.08 0.27 0.99
N ALA A 212 -10.79 0.15 1.29
CA ALA A 212 -10.30 -0.72 2.36
C ALA A 212 -10.85 -0.28 3.73
N ALA A 213 -10.86 1.03 4.00
CA ALA A 213 -11.42 1.60 5.23
C ALA A 213 -12.94 1.39 5.31
N LEU A 214 -13.68 1.64 4.22
CA LEU A 214 -15.12 1.35 4.15
C LEU A 214 -15.41 -0.12 4.48
N THR A 215 -14.59 -1.02 3.93
CA THR A 215 -14.73 -2.45 4.16
C THR A 215 -14.46 -2.80 5.62
N HIS A 216 -13.33 -2.33 6.18
CA HIS A 216 -12.86 -2.74 7.49
C HIS A 216 -13.68 -2.15 8.64
N HIS A 217 -14.03 -0.86 8.54
CA HIS A 217 -14.69 -0.11 9.60
C HIS A 217 -16.21 -0.01 9.41
N GLY A 218 -16.72 -0.12 8.18
CA GLY A 218 -18.16 -0.06 7.90
C GLY A 218 -18.77 -1.42 7.59
N CYS A 219 -18.58 -1.90 6.35
CA CYS A 219 -19.33 -3.03 5.80
C CYS A 219 -19.17 -4.35 6.55
N ARG A 220 -18.04 -4.57 7.24
CA ARG A 220 -17.86 -5.76 8.12
C ARG A 220 -18.80 -5.83 9.30
N GLN A 221 -19.41 -4.71 9.70
CA GLN A 221 -20.37 -4.68 10.80
C GLN A 221 -21.77 -5.17 10.37
N HIS A 222 -22.08 -5.14 9.07
CA HIS A 222 -23.36 -5.60 8.55
C HIS A 222 -23.46 -7.13 8.64
N ARG A 223 -24.61 -7.61 9.12
CA ARG A 223 -24.92 -9.04 9.14
C ARG A 223 -25.96 -9.36 8.07
N PRO A 224 -25.84 -10.50 7.35
CA PRO A 224 -26.75 -10.84 6.25
C PRO A 224 -28.24 -10.89 6.63
N ASP A 225 -28.55 -11.14 7.90
CA ASP A 225 -29.90 -11.25 8.47
C ASP A 225 -30.49 -9.89 8.92
N THR A 226 -29.70 -8.82 8.87
CA THR A 226 -30.14 -7.47 9.27
C THR A 226 -30.55 -6.63 8.06
N PRO A 227 -31.76 -6.04 8.05
CA PRO A 227 -32.25 -5.25 6.91
C PRO A 227 -31.54 -3.89 6.81
N THR A 228 -31.03 -3.37 7.91
CA THR A 228 -30.33 -2.09 7.99
C THR A 228 -28.90 -2.28 8.47
N CYS A 229 -27.98 -1.47 7.94
CA CYS A 229 -26.58 -1.50 8.34
C CYS A 229 -26.41 -0.75 9.67
N PRO A 230 -25.80 -1.35 10.71
CA PRO A 230 -25.58 -0.68 11.99
C PRO A 230 -24.65 0.52 11.87
N ALA A 231 -23.75 0.53 10.87
CA ALA A 231 -22.84 1.63 10.61
C ALA A 231 -23.48 2.75 9.74
N ALA A 232 -24.72 2.60 9.27
CA ALA A 232 -25.39 3.57 8.40
C ALA A 232 -25.44 5.00 8.97
N PRO A 233 -25.72 5.24 10.26
CA PRO A 233 -25.82 6.60 10.81
C PRO A 233 -24.53 7.42 10.68
N GLU A 234 -23.37 6.76 10.66
CA GLU A 234 -22.05 7.38 10.58
C GLU A 234 -21.38 7.16 9.20
N CYS A 235 -22.02 6.41 8.31
CA CYS A 235 -21.42 6.06 7.02
C CYS A 235 -21.65 7.18 6.00
N PRO A 236 -20.57 7.80 5.46
CA PRO A 236 -20.67 8.95 4.56
C PRO A 236 -21.34 8.63 3.21
N VAL A 237 -21.46 7.34 2.87
CA VAL A 237 -22.06 6.85 1.64
C VAL A 237 -23.35 6.05 1.89
N ALA A 238 -23.94 6.16 3.09
CA ALA A 238 -25.15 5.45 3.47
C ALA A 238 -26.33 5.71 2.52
N SER A 239 -26.50 6.95 2.06
CA SER A 239 -27.58 7.34 1.14
C SER A 239 -27.55 6.60 -0.21
N PHE A 240 -26.40 6.05 -0.59
CA PHE A 240 -26.22 5.25 -1.81
C PHE A 240 -26.23 3.74 -1.53
N CYS A 241 -26.22 3.34 -0.26
CA CYS A 241 -26.14 1.94 0.14
C CYS A 241 -27.52 1.32 0.21
N ARG A 242 -27.68 0.11 -0.36
CA ARG A 242 -28.92 -0.67 -0.27
C ARG A 242 -29.36 -1.02 1.16
N TYR A 243 -28.46 -0.88 2.14
CA TYR A 243 -28.71 -1.10 3.58
C TYR A 243 -28.63 0.19 4.40
N GLY A 244 -28.49 1.36 3.76
CA GLY A 244 -28.26 2.63 4.44
C GLY A 244 -29.52 3.43 4.77
N THR A 245 -30.67 3.03 4.23
CA THR A 245 -31.97 3.60 4.62
C THR A 245 -32.33 3.19 6.04
N ILE A 246 -32.50 4.19 6.90
CA ILE A 246 -33.20 4.12 8.20
C ILE A 246 -34.68 4.37 7.94
#